data_AF-A0A928PLE5-F1
#
_entry.id   AF-A0A928PLE5-F1
#
_cell.length_a   1.000
_cell.length_b   1.000
_cell.length_c   1.000
_cell.angle_alpha   90.00
_cell.angle_beta   90.00
_cell.angle_gamma   90.00
#
_symmetry.space_group_name_H-M   'P 1'
#
loop_
_entity.id
_entity.type
_entity.pdbx_description
1 polymer ?
#
loop_
_entity_poly.entity_id
_entity_poly.type
_entity_poly.pdbx_seq_one_letter_code
_entity_poly.pdbx_strand_id
1 'polypeptide(L)'
;MAKKEKKGLNTSAYAIATSVILAVVLVIMTIFSVSTKYTAFSPEKVAQEYVDGIVQTGDGYNAYKVTLVSKNKKYGDFIINAYMRPYINDGDDVKQAEFVGSGEAEEAEAIDNVYKDMYEYYKTLIKTVNYDNYDEFFDAYFSKLREVRHQYYGDDYMDTEYMFGAFESNVQTYADELTGTQNVFASDDKTFLKEESVGVYQVIFGELQKVEVDALVDPETGKKVSKAEASKYPKAKKGTVTEEQLVYHLTTEVTSCEELSEKETKAYIEAYAARIKPIAESGEAKADAFGLKDENKEAMINAYKGLDCSEDIASVAKAEVVVKEQNGETVANQELYLVKIGKSWYVDNTNINTSALYISQGE
;
A
#
# COMPACT_ATOMS: atom_id res chain seq x y z
N MET A 1 31.57 25.61 0.07
CA MET A 1 31.45 24.53 1.06
C MET A 1 31.09 23.28 0.28
N ALA A 2 31.84 22.19 0.44
CA ALA A 2 31.53 20.94 -0.26
C ALA A 2 30.23 20.38 0.32
N LYS A 3 29.22 20.14 -0.54
CA LYS A 3 28.07 19.31 -0.18
C LYS A 3 28.62 17.95 0.25
N LYS A 4 28.39 17.53 1.49
CA LYS A 4 28.59 16.14 1.86
C LYS A 4 27.59 15.34 1.05
N GLU A 5 28.04 14.35 0.29
CA GLU A 5 27.13 13.43 -0.38
C GLU A 5 26.32 12.69 0.68
N LYS A 6 24.99 12.71 0.55
CA LYS A 6 24.06 11.90 1.36
C LYS A 6 24.40 10.43 1.09
N LYS A 7 24.60 9.61 2.13
CA LYS A 7 24.87 8.20 1.93
C LYS A 7 23.54 7.52 1.59
N GLY A 8 23.45 6.96 0.39
CA GLY A 8 22.31 6.15 -0.01
C GLY A 8 22.43 4.73 0.54
N LEU A 9 21.29 4.07 0.78
CA LEU A 9 21.27 2.62 1.05
C LEU A 9 21.99 1.88 -0.09
N ASN A 10 22.79 0.87 0.26
CA ASN A 10 23.44 0.06 -0.78
C ASN A 10 22.39 -0.72 -1.58
N THR A 11 22.09 -0.22 -2.78
CA THR A 11 21.07 -0.75 -3.68
C THR A 11 21.39 -2.16 -4.20
N SER A 12 22.62 -2.66 -4.11
CA SER A 12 22.93 -3.99 -4.65
C SER A 12 22.37 -5.17 -3.85
N ALA A 13 22.16 -5.00 -2.54
CA ALA A 13 21.48 -5.99 -1.69
C ALA A 13 19.95 -5.80 -1.70
N TYR A 14 19.48 -4.55 -1.78
CA TYR A 14 18.06 -4.19 -1.72
C TYR A 14 17.32 -4.20 -3.07
N ALA A 15 18.02 -3.90 -4.16
CA ALA A 15 17.40 -3.77 -5.48
C ALA A 15 16.88 -5.11 -5.99
N ILE A 16 17.46 -6.24 -5.60
CA ILE A 16 17.01 -7.52 -6.15
C ILE A 16 15.63 -7.92 -5.55
N ALA A 17 15.36 -7.56 -4.29
CA ALA A 17 14.05 -7.77 -3.68
C ALA A 17 13.00 -6.74 -4.15
N THR A 18 13.33 -5.45 -4.17
CA THR A 18 12.36 -4.40 -4.57
C THR A 18 12.12 -4.30 -6.08
N SER A 19 13.14 -4.49 -6.93
CA SER A 19 12.97 -4.35 -8.39
C SER A 19 12.26 -5.53 -9.05
N VAL A 20 12.38 -6.74 -8.49
CA VAL A 20 11.68 -7.92 -9.02
C VAL A 20 10.22 -7.97 -8.54
N ILE A 21 9.93 -7.48 -7.32
CA ILE A 21 8.55 -7.20 -6.87
C ILE A 21 7.90 -6.16 -7.80
N LEU A 22 8.61 -5.07 -8.12
CA LEU A 22 8.13 -4.06 -9.07
C LEU A 22 7.84 -4.62 -10.46
N ALA A 23 8.61 -5.58 -10.98
CA ALA A 23 8.44 -6.11 -12.33
C ALA A 23 7.22 -7.06 -12.48
N VAL A 24 6.93 -7.90 -11.48
CA VAL A 24 5.75 -8.78 -11.50
C VAL A 24 4.48 -7.97 -11.22
N VAL A 25 4.55 -7.00 -10.29
CA VAL A 25 3.48 -6.02 -10.07
C VAL A 25 3.32 -5.13 -11.30
N LEU A 26 4.37 -4.82 -12.06
CA LEU A 26 4.29 -4.08 -13.32
C LEU A 26 3.54 -4.84 -14.40
N VAL A 27 3.64 -6.16 -14.52
CA VAL A 27 2.88 -6.91 -15.53
C VAL A 27 1.38 -6.95 -15.19
N ILE A 28 1.02 -7.01 -13.90
CA ILE A 28 -0.37 -6.81 -13.43
C ILE A 28 -0.80 -5.34 -13.59
N MET A 29 0.08 -4.38 -13.30
CA MET A 29 -0.16 -2.94 -13.44
C MET A 29 -0.18 -2.45 -14.90
N THR A 30 0.39 -3.18 -15.87
CA THR A 30 0.40 -2.78 -17.29
C THR A 30 -0.96 -3.03 -17.93
N ILE A 31 -1.72 -4.02 -17.45
CA ILE A 31 -3.15 -4.17 -17.79
C ILE A 31 -3.96 -3.03 -17.13
N PHE A 32 -3.59 -2.60 -15.92
CA PHE A 32 -4.20 -1.44 -15.22
C PHE A 32 -3.87 -0.07 -15.85
N SER A 33 -2.66 0.19 -16.33
CA SER A 33 -2.25 1.55 -16.76
C SER A 33 -2.91 2.02 -18.05
N VAL A 34 -3.44 1.12 -18.89
CA VAL A 34 -4.25 1.48 -20.06
C VAL A 34 -5.73 1.65 -19.68
N SER A 35 -6.21 1.04 -18.59
CA SER A 35 -7.59 1.19 -18.10
C SER A 35 -7.78 2.41 -17.18
N THR A 36 -6.78 2.85 -16.41
CA THR A 36 -6.91 3.94 -15.41
C THR A 36 -7.52 5.25 -15.95
N LYS A 37 -7.18 5.67 -17.18
CA LYS A 37 -7.79 6.86 -17.78
C LYS A 37 -9.29 6.67 -18.05
N TYR A 38 -9.74 5.47 -18.39
CA TYR A 38 -11.14 5.17 -18.61
C TYR A 38 -11.90 4.85 -17.32
N THR A 39 -11.22 4.29 -16.30
CA THR A 39 -11.81 4.02 -14.98
C THR A 39 -12.38 5.30 -14.41
N ALA A 40 -11.57 6.38 -14.33
CA ALA A 40 -11.98 7.64 -13.72
C ALA A 40 -13.24 8.26 -14.36
N PHE A 41 -13.62 7.91 -15.60
CA PHE A 41 -14.83 8.42 -16.25
C PHE A 41 -16.10 7.63 -15.95
N SER A 42 -16.02 6.54 -15.18
CA SER A 42 -17.14 5.67 -14.83
C SER A 42 -17.19 5.44 -13.31
N PRO A 43 -18.29 5.80 -12.64
CA PRO A 43 -18.40 5.59 -11.19
C PRO A 43 -18.36 4.11 -10.83
N GLU A 44 -18.99 3.25 -11.64
CA GLU A 44 -18.96 1.79 -11.48
C GLU A 44 -17.52 1.25 -11.47
N LYS A 45 -16.70 1.64 -12.45
CA LYS A 45 -15.30 1.18 -12.52
C LYS A 45 -14.45 1.71 -11.37
N VAL A 46 -14.68 2.94 -10.93
CA VAL A 46 -13.98 3.53 -9.78
C VAL A 46 -14.35 2.79 -8.49
N ALA A 47 -15.63 2.45 -8.31
CA ALA A 47 -16.12 1.67 -7.18
C ALA A 47 -15.48 0.27 -7.15
N GLN A 48 -15.45 -0.39 -8.31
CA GLN A 48 -14.82 -1.71 -8.44
C GLN A 48 -13.32 -1.65 -8.15
N GLU A 49 -12.59 -0.70 -8.75
CA GLU A 49 -11.15 -0.54 -8.56
C GLU A 49 -10.78 -0.26 -7.09
N TYR A 50 -11.60 0.51 -6.38
CA TYR A 50 -11.41 0.75 -4.95
C TYR A 50 -11.53 -0.52 -4.11
N VAL A 51 -12.57 -1.33 -4.32
CA VAL A 51 -12.78 -2.58 -3.57
C VAL A 51 -11.76 -3.65 -3.98
N ASP A 52 -11.42 -3.74 -5.27
CA ASP A 52 -10.40 -4.66 -5.78
C ASP A 52 -9.04 -4.42 -5.12
N GLY A 53 -8.61 -3.15 -5.02
CA GLY A 53 -7.35 -2.79 -4.37
C GLY A 53 -7.27 -3.26 -2.92
N ILE A 54 -8.39 -3.26 -2.20
CA ILE A 54 -8.43 -3.70 -0.80
C ILE A 54 -8.46 -5.23 -0.72
N VAL A 55 -9.39 -5.87 -1.43
CA VAL A 55 -9.73 -7.28 -1.23
C VAL A 55 -8.81 -8.23 -1.98
N GLN A 56 -8.43 -7.89 -3.22
CA GLN A 56 -7.60 -8.79 -4.03
C GLN A 56 -6.13 -8.69 -3.68
N THR A 57 -5.65 -7.47 -3.37
CA THR A 57 -4.24 -7.21 -3.11
C THR A 57 -3.92 -6.98 -1.64
N GLY A 58 -4.91 -6.89 -0.74
CA GLY A 58 -4.67 -6.50 0.65
C GLY A 58 -4.16 -5.07 0.81
N ASP A 59 -4.24 -4.27 -0.24
CA ASP A 59 -3.54 -3.00 -0.40
C ASP A 59 -4.51 -1.83 -0.30
N GLY A 60 -4.90 -1.55 0.95
CA GLY A 60 -5.72 -0.38 1.26
C GLY A 60 -5.06 0.95 0.91
N TYR A 61 -3.72 1.01 0.88
CA TYR A 61 -2.99 2.22 0.52
C TYR A 61 -3.18 2.59 -0.96
N ASN A 62 -3.08 1.61 -1.86
CA ASN A 62 -3.24 1.88 -3.29
C ASN A 62 -4.69 2.12 -3.71
N ALA A 63 -5.67 1.59 -2.97
CA ALA A 63 -7.08 1.93 -3.16
C ALA A 63 -7.34 3.45 -3.02
N TYR A 64 -6.55 4.15 -2.21
CA TYR A 64 -6.68 5.61 -2.04
C TYR A 64 -6.36 6.43 -3.29
N LYS A 65 -5.69 5.84 -4.30
CA LYS A 65 -5.38 6.52 -5.56
C LYS A 65 -6.63 6.93 -6.34
N VAL A 66 -7.78 6.29 -6.11
CA VAL A 66 -9.07 6.62 -6.74
C VAL A 66 -10.02 7.38 -5.82
N THR A 67 -9.54 7.89 -4.69
CA THR A 67 -10.35 8.64 -3.69
C THR A 67 -10.21 10.15 -3.83
N LEU A 68 -11.01 10.90 -3.07
CA LEU A 68 -10.95 12.37 -3.02
C LEU A 68 -9.58 12.93 -2.63
N VAL A 69 -8.81 12.21 -1.82
CA VAL A 69 -7.47 12.63 -1.39
C VAL A 69 -6.50 12.77 -2.57
N SER A 70 -6.70 12.01 -3.66
CA SER A 70 -5.84 12.05 -4.84
C SER A 70 -6.23 13.12 -5.88
N LYS A 71 -7.35 13.83 -5.70
CA LYS A 71 -7.89 14.75 -6.71
C LYS A 71 -7.03 16.01 -6.92
N ASN A 72 -6.50 16.59 -5.84
CA ASN A 72 -5.84 17.91 -5.90
C ASN A 72 -4.30 17.85 -5.98
N LYS A 73 -3.69 16.69 -5.67
CA LYS A 73 -2.23 16.46 -5.67
C LYS A 73 -1.95 14.97 -5.91
N LYS A 74 -0.72 14.60 -6.27
CA LYS A 74 -0.35 13.18 -6.21
C LYS A 74 -0.57 12.70 -4.78
N TYR A 75 -1.19 11.55 -4.59
CA TYR A 75 -1.49 11.02 -3.25
C TYR A 75 -0.25 10.98 -2.36
N GLY A 76 0.91 10.57 -2.91
CA GLY A 76 2.19 10.63 -2.21
C GLY A 76 2.59 12.05 -1.75
N ASP A 77 2.36 13.09 -2.56
CA ASP A 77 2.65 14.48 -2.17
C ASP A 77 1.77 14.93 -1.01
N PHE A 78 0.52 14.46 -0.94
CA PHE A 78 -0.34 14.71 0.21
C PHE A 78 0.26 14.06 1.47
N ILE A 79 0.63 12.78 1.41
CA ILE A 79 1.25 12.07 2.54
C ILE A 79 2.54 12.75 2.99
N ILE A 80 3.40 13.16 2.04
CA ILE A 80 4.65 13.88 2.36
C ILE A 80 4.33 15.15 3.14
N ASN A 81 3.45 15.99 2.61
CA ASN A 81 3.20 17.32 3.18
C ASN A 81 2.39 17.28 4.47
N ALA A 82 1.48 16.31 4.61
CA ALA A 82 0.57 16.21 5.76
C ALA A 82 1.16 15.40 6.91
N TYR A 83 1.98 14.36 6.65
CA TYR A 83 2.36 13.38 7.67
C TYR A 83 3.86 13.11 7.78
N MET A 84 4.63 13.14 6.69
CA MET A 84 6.08 12.90 6.76
C MET A 84 6.87 14.17 7.09
N ARG A 85 6.40 15.33 6.63
CA ARG A 85 7.13 16.61 6.74
C ARG A 85 7.56 16.98 8.17
N PRO A 86 6.78 16.70 9.23
CA PRO A 86 7.24 16.88 10.61
C PRO A 86 8.50 16.11 10.98
N TYR A 87 8.76 15.00 10.28
CA TYR A 87 9.82 14.07 10.58
C TYR A 87 10.98 14.15 9.60
N ILE A 88 10.86 14.86 8.47
CA ILE A 88 11.95 15.04 7.51
C ILE A 88 13.11 15.77 8.20
N ASN A 89 14.26 15.11 8.21
CA ASN A 89 15.49 15.60 8.81
C ASN A 89 16.67 15.11 7.95
N ASP A 90 16.79 15.69 6.76
CA ASP A 90 17.73 15.26 5.71
C ASP A 90 18.69 16.39 5.26
N GLY A 91 18.87 17.41 6.12
CA GLY A 91 19.78 18.53 5.91
C GLY A 91 21.26 18.14 5.94
N ASP A 92 22.11 19.01 5.38
CA ASP A 92 23.57 18.79 5.29
C ASP A 92 24.26 18.67 6.67
N ASP A 93 23.60 19.14 7.73
CA ASP A 93 24.06 19.11 9.12
C ASP A 93 23.63 17.84 9.89
N VAL A 94 22.71 17.05 9.33
CA VAL A 94 22.23 15.81 9.94
C VAL A 94 23.22 14.69 9.64
N LYS A 95 23.70 14.02 10.68
CA LYS A 95 24.57 12.85 10.54
C LYS A 95 23.73 11.59 10.45
N GLN A 96 23.88 10.87 9.34
CA GLN A 96 23.49 9.46 9.24
C GLN A 96 24.48 8.58 10.01
N ALA A 97 24.01 7.43 10.47
CA ALA A 97 24.83 6.39 11.06
C ALA A 97 25.99 5.99 10.12
N GLU A 98 27.14 5.65 10.70
CA GLU A 98 28.35 5.43 9.91
C GLU A 98 28.23 4.26 8.94
N PHE A 99 27.47 3.23 9.35
CA PHE A 99 27.21 2.02 8.58
C PHE A 99 26.26 2.22 7.39
N VAL A 100 25.52 3.34 7.30
CA VAL A 100 24.62 3.59 6.16
C VAL A 100 25.44 3.73 4.87
N GLY A 101 25.04 3.01 3.83
CA GLY A 101 25.73 2.96 2.54
C GLY A 101 27.06 2.21 2.55
N SER A 102 27.42 1.57 3.67
CA SER A 102 28.65 0.76 3.76
C SER A 102 28.52 -0.58 3.04
N GLY A 103 27.29 -1.10 2.92
CA GLY A 103 27.03 -2.46 2.46
C GLY A 103 27.46 -3.54 3.47
N GLU A 104 27.72 -3.16 4.72
CA GLU A 104 28.07 -4.09 5.80
C GLU A 104 26.83 -4.82 6.34
N ALA A 105 27.06 -5.95 7.02
CA ALA A 105 25.99 -6.76 7.60
C ALA A 105 25.16 -5.98 8.65
N GLU A 106 25.78 -5.02 9.34
CA GLU A 106 25.11 -4.14 10.30
C GLU A 106 24.03 -3.29 9.62
N GLU A 107 24.28 -2.79 8.39
CA GLU A 107 23.28 -2.02 7.64
C GLU A 107 22.05 -2.86 7.33
N ALA A 108 22.24 -4.11 6.91
CA ALA A 108 21.18 -5.07 6.60
C ALA A 108 20.41 -5.51 7.86
N GLU A 109 21.11 -5.75 8.97
CA GLU A 109 20.47 -6.11 10.24
C GLU A 109 19.61 -4.96 10.79
N ALA A 110 20.10 -3.72 10.71
CA ALA A 110 19.37 -2.56 11.21
C ALA A 110 18.04 -2.35 10.46
N ILE A 111 18.05 -2.43 9.14
CA ILE A 111 16.85 -2.27 8.31
C ILE A 111 15.87 -3.43 8.45
N ASP A 112 16.35 -4.67 8.57
CA ASP A 112 15.49 -5.85 8.82
C ASP A 112 14.75 -5.70 10.15
N ASN A 113 15.45 -5.20 11.17
CA ASN A 113 14.86 -4.93 12.48
C ASN A 113 13.84 -3.77 12.43
N VAL A 114 14.11 -2.70 11.67
CA VAL A 114 13.12 -1.64 11.43
C VAL A 114 11.87 -2.23 10.79
N TYR A 115 12.01 -2.99 9.70
CA TYR A 115 10.88 -3.53 8.95
C TYR A 115 10.04 -4.46 9.81
N LYS A 116 10.69 -5.31 10.61
CA LYS A 116 10.02 -6.21 11.55
C LYS A 116 9.22 -5.47 12.61
N ASP A 117 9.85 -4.53 13.33
CA ASP A 117 9.17 -3.82 14.42
C ASP A 117 8.06 -2.91 13.91
N MET A 118 8.29 -2.26 12.76
CA MET A 118 7.27 -1.46 12.10
C MET A 118 6.13 -2.32 11.54
N TYR A 119 6.40 -3.57 11.14
CA TYR A 119 5.36 -4.47 10.64
C TYR A 119 4.38 -4.88 11.73
N GLU A 120 4.87 -5.21 12.92
CA GLU A 120 4.00 -5.52 14.06
C GLU A 120 3.13 -4.32 14.46
N TYR A 121 3.70 -3.12 14.41
CA TYR A 121 2.93 -1.90 14.64
C TYR A 121 1.93 -1.61 13.51
N TYR A 122 2.33 -1.82 12.25
CA TYR A 122 1.46 -1.69 11.09
C TYR A 122 0.23 -2.58 11.20
N LYS A 123 0.39 -3.86 11.55
CA LYS A 123 -0.75 -4.77 11.80
C LYS A 123 -1.68 -4.26 12.88
N THR A 124 -1.11 -3.68 13.96
CA THR A 124 -1.91 -3.06 15.02
C THR A 124 -2.74 -1.91 14.46
N LEU A 125 -2.14 -1.00 13.69
CA LEU A 125 -2.85 0.11 13.05
C LEU A 125 -3.93 -0.37 12.08
N ILE A 126 -3.66 -1.39 11.26
CA ILE A 126 -4.66 -1.97 10.35
C ILE A 126 -5.84 -2.58 11.11
N LYS A 127 -5.61 -3.15 12.29
CA LYS A 127 -6.65 -3.73 13.15
C LYS A 127 -7.45 -2.68 13.93
N THR A 128 -6.80 -1.62 14.42
CA THR A 128 -7.44 -0.66 15.34
C THR A 128 -7.96 0.60 14.66
N VAL A 129 -7.23 1.10 13.66
CA VAL A 129 -7.51 2.36 12.97
C VAL A 129 -7.99 2.11 11.55
N ASN A 130 -7.37 1.13 10.86
CA ASN A 130 -7.45 0.85 9.43
C ASN A 130 -7.17 2.11 8.57
N TYR A 131 -7.36 2.03 7.25
CA TYR A 131 -7.15 3.20 6.38
C TYR A 131 -8.34 4.17 6.37
N ASP A 132 -9.52 3.83 6.88
CA ASP A 132 -10.71 4.71 6.97
C ASP A 132 -10.40 5.99 7.77
N ASN A 133 -9.56 5.89 8.82
CA ASN A 133 -8.98 7.05 9.50
C ASN A 133 -7.49 7.20 9.15
N TYR A 134 -7.21 7.55 7.90
CA TYR A 134 -5.85 7.77 7.41
C TYR A 134 -5.07 8.81 8.22
N ASP A 135 -5.77 9.78 8.82
CA ASP A 135 -5.15 10.84 9.61
C ASP A 135 -4.45 10.29 10.85
N GLU A 136 -5.19 9.51 11.65
CA GLU A 136 -4.64 8.79 12.80
C GLU A 136 -3.63 7.72 12.38
N PHE A 137 -3.90 7.00 11.29
CA PHE A 137 -3.01 5.95 10.80
C PHE A 137 -1.61 6.51 10.48
N PHE A 138 -1.53 7.55 9.64
CA PHE A 138 -0.25 8.09 9.18
C PHE A 138 0.48 8.88 10.28
N ASP A 139 -0.24 9.64 11.11
CA ASP A 139 0.36 10.31 12.27
C ASP A 139 1.01 9.29 13.20
N ALA A 140 0.30 8.19 13.52
CA ALA A 140 0.81 7.13 14.36
C ALA A 140 2.00 6.38 13.72
N TYR A 141 1.90 6.02 12.43
CA TYR A 141 2.92 5.25 11.73
C TYR A 141 4.25 6.01 11.64
N PHE A 142 4.26 7.24 11.14
CA PHE A 142 5.52 7.97 10.94
C PHE A 142 6.14 8.47 12.25
N SER A 143 5.32 8.74 13.26
CA SER A 143 5.80 8.97 14.62
C SER A 143 6.58 7.77 15.14
N LYS A 144 6.00 6.56 15.00
CA LYS A 144 6.65 5.32 15.43
C LYS A 144 7.90 5.01 14.61
N LEU A 145 7.87 5.24 13.30
CA LEU A 145 9.02 5.00 12.43
C LEU A 145 10.25 5.81 12.87
N ARG A 146 10.07 7.07 13.30
CA ARG A 146 11.15 7.88 13.84
C ARG A 146 11.77 7.25 15.09
N GLU A 147 10.97 6.73 16.01
CA GLU A 147 11.47 6.06 17.22
C GLU A 147 12.29 4.82 16.86
N VAL A 148 11.76 4.01 15.95
CA VAL A 148 12.38 2.75 15.52
C VAL A 148 13.68 3.01 14.73
N ARG A 149 13.72 4.05 13.89
CA ARG A 149 14.95 4.57 13.26
C ARG A 149 16.01 4.86 14.32
N HIS A 150 15.67 5.69 15.32
CA HIS A 150 16.60 6.08 16.37
C HIS A 150 17.11 4.86 17.16
N GLN A 151 16.24 3.89 17.43
CA GLN A 151 16.59 2.65 18.13
C GLN A 151 17.65 1.82 17.38
N TYR A 152 17.50 1.64 16.06
CA TYR A 152 18.36 0.71 15.29
C TYR A 152 19.52 1.40 14.57
N TYR A 153 19.38 2.67 14.20
CA TYR A 153 20.45 3.42 13.53
C TYR A 153 21.23 4.32 14.50
N GLY A 154 20.66 4.66 15.67
CA GLY A 154 21.28 5.62 16.58
C GLY A 154 21.38 7.03 16.00
N ASP A 155 20.58 7.35 14.98
CA ASP A 155 20.50 8.65 14.32
C ASP A 155 19.06 9.15 14.22
N ASP A 156 18.92 10.45 13.92
CA ASP A 156 17.63 11.10 13.69
C ASP A 156 17.41 11.40 12.19
N TYR A 157 18.17 10.77 11.29
CA TYR A 157 18.06 11.03 9.85
C TYR A 157 16.79 10.41 9.29
N MET A 158 16.02 11.22 8.56
CA MET A 158 14.76 10.79 7.95
C MET A 158 14.55 11.56 6.65
N ASP A 159 14.47 10.85 5.52
CA ASP A 159 14.05 11.42 4.24
C ASP A 159 12.80 10.71 3.72
N THR A 160 12.21 11.23 2.64
CA THR A 160 10.99 10.65 2.06
C THR A 160 11.21 9.27 1.47
N GLU A 161 12.41 8.97 0.95
CA GLU A 161 12.71 7.67 0.33
C GLU A 161 12.75 6.57 1.38
N TYR A 162 13.42 6.80 2.52
CA TYR A 162 13.43 5.91 3.66
C TYR A 162 12.03 5.72 4.24
N MET A 163 11.28 6.82 4.44
CA MET A 163 9.96 6.75 5.04
C MET A 163 8.94 6.00 4.17
N PHE A 164 8.93 6.25 2.86
CA PHE A 164 8.10 5.47 1.95
C PHE A 164 8.61 4.04 1.82
N GLY A 165 9.93 3.82 1.75
CA GLY A 165 10.49 2.48 1.65
C GLY A 165 10.07 1.56 2.81
N ALA A 166 10.13 2.07 4.06
CA ALA A 166 9.64 1.34 5.22
C ALA A 166 8.12 1.08 5.15
N PHE A 167 7.34 2.11 4.83
CA PHE A 167 5.89 2.01 4.74
C PHE A 167 5.42 1.04 3.64
N GLU A 168 5.92 1.20 2.42
CA GLU A 168 5.59 0.34 1.28
C GLU A 168 6.05 -1.10 1.52
N SER A 169 7.17 -1.31 2.22
CA SER A 169 7.59 -2.65 2.65
C SER A 169 6.58 -3.29 3.61
N ASN A 170 6.04 -2.53 4.57
CA ASN A 170 5.01 -3.06 5.48
C ASN A 170 3.67 -3.32 4.75
N VAL A 171 3.26 -2.44 3.84
CA VAL A 171 2.08 -2.64 2.98
C VAL A 171 2.24 -3.93 2.17
N GLN A 172 3.39 -4.13 1.52
CA GLN A 172 3.64 -5.34 0.73
C GLN A 172 3.71 -6.60 1.60
N THR A 173 4.33 -6.52 2.79
CA THR A 173 4.41 -7.67 3.71
C THR A 173 3.02 -8.07 4.19
N TYR A 174 2.15 -7.10 4.46
CA TYR A 174 0.75 -7.36 4.83
C TYR A 174 -0.03 -7.99 3.66
N ALA A 175 0.12 -7.45 2.46
CA ALA A 175 -0.46 -8.02 1.24
C ALA A 175 -0.02 -9.48 1.02
N ASP A 176 1.27 -9.76 1.19
CA ASP A 176 1.85 -11.10 1.08
C ASP A 176 1.31 -12.05 2.17
N GLU A 177 1.11 -11.58 3.40
CA GLU A 177 0.52 -12.39 4.48
C GLU A 177 -0.93 -12.78 4.15
N LEU A 178 -1.69 -11.88 3.52
CA LEU A 178 -3.07 -12.15 3.12
C LEU A 178 -3.15 -13.07 1.90
N THR A 179 -2.39 -12.78 0.85
CA THR A 179 -2.55 -13.40 -0.47
C THR A 179 -1.64 -14.60 -0.70
N GLY A 180 -0.59 -14.74 0.09
CA GLY A 180 0.47 -15.71 -0.11
C GLY A 180 1.50 -15.22 -1.12
N THR A 181 2.53 -16.02 -1.35
CA THR A 181 3.64 -15.62 -2.20
C THR A 181 4.00 -16.73 -3.18
N GLN A 182 4.58 -16.35 -4.32
CA GLN A 182 5.20 -17.28 -5.25
C GLN A 182 6.72 -17.24 -5.12
N ASN A 183 7.39 -18.30 -5.59
CA ASN A 183 8.83 -18.30 -5.67
C ASN A 183 9.32 -17.23 -6.66
N VAL A 184 10.22 -16.38 -6.19
CA VAL A 184 10.90 -15.38 -7.02
C VAL A 184 12.37 -15.75 -7.11
N PHE A 185 12.89 -15.83 -8.33
CA PHE A 185 14.28 -16.19 -8.61
C PHE A 185 15.07 -14.96 -9.05
N ALA A 186 16.36 -14.94 -8.70
CA ALA A 186 17.29 -13.98 -9.26
C ALA A 186 17.51 -14.24 -10.76
N SER A 187 18.16 -13.30 -11.44
CA SER A 187 18.47 -13.41 -12.87
C SER A 187 19.35 -14.62 -13.23
N ASP A 188 19.94 -15.28 -12.24
CA ASP A 188 20.71 -16.50 -12.41
C ASP A 188 19.85 -17.78 -12.48
N ASP A 189 18.53 -17.66 -12.28
CA ASP A 189 17.55 -18.75 -12.21
C ASP A 189 17.90 -19.83 -11.17
N LYS A 190 18.68 -19.49 -10.13
CA LYS A 190 19.15 -20.44 -9.11
C LYS A 190 18.96 -19.95 -7.70
N THR A 191 19.04 -18.65 -7.50
CA THR A 191 18.97 -18.03 -6.19
C THR A 191 17.54 -17.61 -5.88
N PHE A 192 16.99 -18.09 -4.76
CA PHE A 192 15.69 -17.64 -4.26
C PHE A 192 15.80 -16.23 -3.69
N LEU A 193 14.97 -15.32 -4.19
CA LEU A 193 14.77 -13.98 -3.66
C LEU A 193 13.59 -13.93 -2.70
N LYS A 194 12.56 -14.71 -2.99
CA LYS A 194 11.35 -14.86 -2.18
C LYS A 194 10.91 -16.30 -2.31
N GLU A 195 10.62 -16.93 -1.17
CA GLU A 195 10.04 -18.26 -1.15
C GLU A 195 8.52 -18.14 -1.22
N GLU A 196 7.91 -19.15 -1.83
CA GLU A 196 6.48 -19.35 -1.81
C GLU A 196 5.96 -19.53 -0.37
N SER A 197 4.77 -18.99 -0.12
CA SER A 197 4.08 -19.06 1.16
C SER A 197 2.58 -19.19 0.94
N VAL A 198 1.89 -19.75 1.93
CA VAL A 198 0.43 -19.84 1.94
C VAL A 198 -0.12 -18.65 2.73
N GLY A 199 -0.91 -17.80 2.07
CA GLY A 199 -1.58 -16.65 2.68
C GLY A 199 -2.88 -17.00 3.38
N VAL A 200 -3.37 -16.07 4.19
CA VAL A 200 -4.63 -16.22 4.94
C VAL A 200 -5.82 -16.47 4.01
N TYR A 201 -5.93 -15.79 2.88
CA TYR A 201 -7.03 -15.99 1.93
C TYR A 201 -6.98 -17.35 1.24
N GLN A 202 -5.78 -17.90 1.00
CA GLN A 202 -5.65 -19.28 0.53
C GLN A 202 -6.16 -20.28 1.58
N VAL A 203 -5.95 -20.01 2.86
CA VAL A 203 -6.44 -20.89 3.95
C VAL A 203 -7.96 -20.81 4.10
N ILE A 204 -8.53 -19.61 4.03
CA ILE A 204 -9.97 -19.39 4.26
C ILE A 204 -10.79 -19.80 3.03
N PHE A 205 -10.37 -19.38 1.84
CA PHE A 205 -11.16 -19.47 0.60
C PHE A 205 -10.60 -20.44 -0.43
N GLY A 206 -9.43 -21.02 -0.16
CA GLY A 206 -8.72 -21.83 -1.14
C GLY A 206 -9.32 -23.21 -1.30
N GLU A 207 -9.41 -23.65 -2.55
CA GLU A 207 -9.66 -25.05 -2.90
C GLU A 207 -8.36 -25.69 -3.38
N LEU A 208 -8.16 -26.98 -3.06
CA LEU A 208 -7.00 -27.72 -3.56
C LEU A 208 -7.10 -27.90 -5.08
N GLN A 209 -6.13 -27.34 -5.80
CA GLN A 209 -6.06 -27.44 -7.25
C GLN A 209 -4.64 -27.82 -7.69
N LYS A 210 -4.55 -28.57 -8.79
CA LYS A 210 -3.26 -28.84 -9.43
C LYS A 210 -2.86 -27.63 -10.25
N VAL A 211 -1.78 -26.99 -9.85
CA VAL A 211 -1.24 -25.79 -10.48
C VAL A 211 0.19 -26.00 -10.92
N GLU A 212 0.56 -25.32 -12.01
CA GLU A 212 1.95 -25.21 -12.44
C GLU A 212 2.63 -24.08 -11.68
N VAL A 213 3.72 -24.39 -10.98
CA VAL A 213 4.49 -23.41 -10.21
C VAL A 213 5.96 -23.44 -10.58
N ASP A 214 6.57 -22.26 -10.51
CA ASP A 214 8.01 -22.12 -10.63
C ASP A 214 8.69 -22.65 -9.37
N ALA A 215 9.67 -23.53 -9.55
CA ALA A 215 10.45 -24.13 -8.49
C ALA A 215 11.90 -24.34 -8.91
N LEU A 216 12.79 -24.54 -7.93
CA LEU A 216 14.13 -25.02 -8.22
C LEU A 216 14.05 -26.51 -8.52
N VAL A 217 14.47 -26.93 -9.71
CA VAL A 217 14.37 -28.31 -10.17
C VAL A 217 15.75 -28.84 -10.50
N ASP A 218 16.08 -30.01 -9.96
CA ASP A 218 17.28 -30.74 -10.34
C ASP A 218 17.09 -31.32 -11.76
N PRO A 219 17.89 -30.89 -12.76
CA PRO A 219 17.73 -31.35 -14.14
C PRO A 219 18.02 -32.85 -14.33
N GLU A 220 18.73 -33.50 -13.40
CA GLU A 220 19.07 -34.92 -13.53
C GLU A 220 17.94 -35.83 -13.02
N THR A 221 17.20 -35.39 -12.00
CA THR A 221 16.15 -36.20 -11.36
C THR A 221 14.74 -35.68 -11.61
N GLY A 222 14.60 -34.44 -12.10
CA GLY A 222 13.33 -33.73 -12.21
C GLY A 222 12.70 -33.37 -10.85
N LYS A 223 13.45 -33.57 -9.75
CA LYS A 223 12.95 -33.35 -8.39
C LYS A 223 12.95 -31.85 -8.05
N LYS A 224 11.87 -31.38 -7.41
CA LYS A 224 11.86 -30.09 -6.73
C LYS A 224 12.88 -30.07 -5.59
N VAL A 225 13.62 -28.99 -5.50
CA VAL A 225 14.68 -28.74 -4.51
C VAL A 225 14.25 -27.56 -3.66
N SER A 226 14.22 -27.73 -2.35
CA SER A 226 13.99 -26.62 -1.42
C SER A 226 15.21 -25.70 -1.34
N LYS A 227 15.03 -24.45 -0.91
CA LYS A 227 16.15 -23.53 -0.66
C LYS A 227 17.19 -24.12 0.30
N ALA A 228 16.74 -24.81 1.35
CA ALA A 228 17.60 -25.48 2.33
C ALA A 228 18.45 -26.61 1.71
N GLU A 229 17.99 -27.19 0.61
CA GLU A 229 18.69 -28.27 -0.12
C GLU A 229 19.48 -27.77 -1.33
N ALA A 230 19.29 -26.52 -1.76
CA ALA A 230 19.87 -25.99 -3.00
C ALA A 230 21.39 -26.20 -3.11
N SER A 231 22.11 -26.08 -1.99
CA SER A 231 23.57 -26.32 -1.93
C SER A 231 23.99 -27.76 -2.28
N LYS A 232 23.09 -28.74 -2.08
CA LYS A 232 23.30 -30.16 -2.43
C LYS A 232 23.04 -30.44 -3.92
N TYR A 233 22.37 -29.53 -4.62
CA TYR A 233 21.98 -29.67 -6.02
C TYR A 233 22.52 -28.49 -6.86
N PRO A 234 23.83 -28.39 -7.08
CA PRO A 234 24.46 -27.21 -7.72
C PRO A 234 24.06 -26.99 -9.18
N LYS A 235 23.44 -27.99 -9.81
CA LYS A 235 22.89 -27.91 -11.17
C LYS A 235 21.41 -27.56 -11.22
N ALA A 236 20.72 -27.56 -10.07
CA ALA A 236 19.32 -27.22 -10.01
C ALA A 236 19.13 -25.77 -10.46
N LYS A 237 18.03 -25.54 -11.18
CA LYS A 237 17.68 -24.23 -11.74
C LYS A 237 16.17 -24.10 -11.80
N LYS A 238 15.68 -22.88 -12.03
CA LYS A 238 14.28 -22.58 -12.24
C LYS A 238 13.70 -23.52 -13.31
N GLY A 239 12.61 -24.18 -12.94
CA GLY A 239 11.78 -24.99 -13.80
C GLY A 239 10.34 -24.94 -13.30
N THR A 240 9.44 -25.58 -14.05
CA THR A 240 8.02 -25.62 -13.71
C THR A 240 7.65 -27.03 -13.25
N VAL A 241 6.90 -27.13 -12.15
CA VAL A 241 6.38 -28.39 -11.60
C VAL A 241 4.88 -28.27 -11.39
N THR A 242 4.17 -29.40 -11.46
CA THR A 242 2.74 -29.46 -11.12
C THR A 242 2.58 -29.94 -9.69
N GLU A 243 1.91 -29.13 -8.86
CA GLU A 243 1.68 -29.43 -7.44
C GLU A 243 0.23 -29.15 -7.04
N GLU A 244 -0.24 -29.79 -5.97
CA GLU A 244 -1.52 -29.45 -5.36
C GLU A 244 -1.32 -28.29 -4.39
N GLN A 245 -2.00 -27.17 -4.65
CA GLN A 245 -1.94 -25.97 -3.82
C GLN A 245 -3.35 -25.46 -3.54
N LEU A 246 -3.49 -24.71 -2.44
CA LEU A 246 -4.70 -23.96 -2.14
C LEU A 246 -4.77 -22.75 -3.08
N VAL A 247 -5.77 -22.74 -3.95
CA VAL A 247 -6.04 -21.67 -4.90
C VAL A 247 -7.37 -21.04 -4.52
N TYR A 248 -7.35 -19.73 -4.30
CA TYR A 248 -8.57 -18.95 -4.06
C TYR A 248 -8.82 -18.02 -5.24
N HIS A 249 -10.09 -17.64 -5.41
CA HIS A 249 -10.49 -16.62 -6.37
C HIS A 249 -11.57 -15.74 -5.75
N LEU A 250 -11.21 -14.50 -5.41
CA LEU A 250 -12.16 -13.47 -5.04
C LEU A 250 -12.46 -12.60 -6.25
N THR A 251 -13.74 -12.32 -6.47
CA THR A 251 -14.21 -11.42 -7.52
C THR A 251 -15.01 -10.30 -6.91
N THR A 252 -14.91 -9.11 -7.49
CA THR A 252 -15.78 -7.99 -7.17
C THR A 252 -16.81 -7.80 -8.26
N GLU A 253 -18.03 -7.48 -7.86
CA GLU A 253 -19.13 -7.20 -8.77
C GLU A 253 -19.88 -5.97 -8.27
N VAL A 254 -20.03 -4.97 -9.14
CA VAL A 254 -20.88 -3.82 -8.85
C VAL A 254 -22.32 -4.21 -9.16
N THR A 255 -23.13 -4.38 -8.11
CA THR A 255 -24.51 -4.84 -8.23
C THR A 255 -25.49 -3.69 -8.50
N SER A 256 -25.11 -2.47 -8.13
CA SER A 256 -25.83 -1.26 -8.46
C SER A 256 -24.87 -0.07 -8.49
N CYS A 257 -25.14 0.91 -9.35
CA CYS A 257 -24.44 2.18 -9.39
C CYS A 257 -25.37 3.24 -9.98
N GLU A 258 -25.98 4.06 -9.12
CA GLU A 258 -26.99 5.04 -9.51
C GLU A 258 -26.56 6.46 -9.15
N GLU A 259 -26.65 7.38 -10.12
CA GLU A 259 -26.48 8.81 -9.84
C GLU A 259 -27.67 9.32 -9.01
N LEU A 260 -27.37 10.02 -7.92
CA LEU A 260 -28.35 10.61 -7.02
C LEU A 260 -29.16 11.69 -7.73
N SER A 261 -30.40 11.91 -7.29
CA SER A 261 -31.18 13.06 -7.76
C SER A 261 -30.52 14.38 -7.39
N GLU A 262 -30.89 15.49 -8.05
CA GLU A 262 -30.36 16.82 -7.74
C GLU A 262 -30.55 17.20 -6.26
N LYS A 263 -31.70 16.83 -5.67
CA LYS A 263 -32.02 17.09 -4.27
C LYS A 263 -31.10 16.29 -3.33
N GLU A 264 -30.90 15.01 -3.63
CA GLU A 264 -30.03 14.13 -2.83
C GLU A 264 -28.56 14.53 -2.97
N THR A 265 -28.12 14.88 -4.18
CA THR A 265 -26.78 15.42 -4.45
C THR A 265 -26.51 16.66 -3.61
N LYS A 266 -27.45 17.62 -3.57
CA LYS A 266 -27.29 18.83 -2.75
C LYS A 266 -27.17 18.50 -1.26
N ALA A 267 -28.05 17.63 -0.74
CA ALA A 267 -27.99 17.20 0.66
C ALA A 267 -26.67 16.46 0.96
N TYR A 268 -26.18 15.66 0.02
CA TYR A 268 -24.90 14.98 0.13
C TYR A 268 -23.73 15.97 0.24
N ILE A 269 -23.67 16.96 -0.65
CA ILE A 269 -22.61 17.98 -0.66
C ILE A 269 -22.61 18.77 0.66
N GLU A 270 -23.78 19.13 1.19
CA GLU A 270 -23.89 19.80 2.50
C GLU A 270 -23.34 18.93 3.64
N ALA A 271 -23.66 17.63 3.65
CA ALA A 271 -23.13 16.70 4.64
C ALA A 271 -21.62 16.45 4.48
N TYR A 272 -21.13 16.33 3.25
CA TYR A 272 -19.71 16.20 2.95
C TYR A 272 -18.93 17.43 3.43
N ALA A 273 -19.41 18.64 3.10
CA ALA A 273 -18.80 19.89 3.54
C ALA A 273 -18.72 19.98 5.07
N ALA A 274 -19.76 19.52 5.78
CA ALA A 274 -19.76 19.48 7.24
C ALA A 274 -18.72 18.51 7.83
N ARG A 275 -18.45 17.38 7.16
CA ARG A 275 -17.40 16.42 7.58
C ARG A 275 -16.00 16.94 7.26
N ILE A 276 -15.78 17.45 6.05
CA ILE A 276 -14.42 17.74 5.56
C ILE A 276 -13.87 19.08 6.05
N LYS A 277 -14.70 20.11 6.23
CA LYS A 277 -14.22 21.46 6.60
C LYS A 277 -13.37 21.48 7.88
N PRO A 278 -13.78 20.85 8.99
CA PRO A 278 -12.94 20.80 10.19
C PRO A 278 -11.57 20.17 9.95
N ILE A 279 -11.51 19.14 9.09
CA ILE A 279 -10.26 18.45 8.74
C ILE A 279 -9.40 19.37 7.85
N ALA A 280 -9.99 19.98 6.82
CA ALA A 280 -9.30 20.86 5.89
C ALA A 280 -8.72 22.12 6.57
N GLU A 281 -9.37 22.61 7.62
CA GLU A 281 -8.93 23.75 8.43
C GLU A 281 -7.91 23.37 9.52
N SER A 282 -7.74 22.07 9.82
CA SER A 282 -6.85 21.59 10.90
C SER A 282 -5.35 21.72 10.59
N GLY A 283 -4.99 21.92 9.32
CA GLY A 283 -3.59 21.90 8.87
C GLY A 283 -2.70 22.95 9.56
N GLU A 284 -3.24 24.11 9.92
CA GLU A 284 -2.48 25.13 10.67
C GLU A 284 -2.21 24.69 12.11
N ALA A 285 -3.23 24.20 12.80
CA ALA A 285 -3.11 23.72 14.17
C ALA A 285 -2.13 22.54 14.26
N LYS A 286 -2.17 21.63 13.28
CA LYS A 286 -1.20 20.53 13.17
C LYS A 286 0.21 21.03 12.91
N ALA A 287 0.40 21.95 11.97
CA ALA A 287 1.72 22.50 11.68
C ALA A 287 2.32 23.18 12.92
N ASP A 288 1.51 23.91 13.69
CA ASP A 288 1.92 24.55 14.94
C ASP A 288 2.26 23.54 16.04
N ALA A 289 1.50 22.45 16.15
CA ALA A 289 1.78 21.37 17.11
C ALA A 289 3.13 20.69 16.85
N PHE A 290 3.55 20.60 15.58
CA PHE A 290 4.87 20.11 15.17
C PHE A 290 5.95 21.20 15.16
N GLY A 291 5.61 22.45 15.45
CA GLY A 291 6.55 23.58 15.42
C GLY A 291 7.10 23.91 14.03
N LEU A 292 6.37 23.54 12.97
CA LEU A 292 6.75 23.81 11.58
C LEU A 292 6.74 25.32 11.29
N LYS A 293 7.63 25.75 10.38
CA LYS A 293 7.79 27.15 9.98
C LYS A 293 7.87 27.28 8.47
N ASP A 294 7.68 28.50 7.99
CA ASP A 294 7.91 28.91 6.60
C ASP A 294 7.26 27.95 5.59
N GLU A 295 8.02 27.55 4.56
CA GLU A 295 7.56 26.67 3.48
C GLU A 295 7.04 25.31 3.98
N ASN A 296 7.52 24.81 5.12
CA ASN A 296 7.04 23.55 5.69
C ASN A 296 5.67 23.69 6.34
N LYS A 297 5.43 24.80 7.05
CA LYS A 297 4.10 25.12 7.59
C LYS A 297 3.10 25.36 6.45
N GLU A 298 3.49 26.15 5.44
CA GLU A 298 2.62 26.41 4.27
C GLU A 298 2.28 25.14 3.49
N ALA A 299 3.24 24.24 3.30
CA ALA A 299 3.02 22.98 2.60
C ALA A 299 1.95 22.11 3.28
N MET A 300 2.02 21.99 4.61
CA MET A 300 1.03 21.24 5.40
C MET A 300 -0.35 21.91 5.33
N ILE A 301 -0.45 23.22 5.56
CA ILE A 301 -1.71 23.97 5.45
C ILE A 301 -2.35 23.75 4.08
N ASN A 302 -1.56 23.84 3.01
CA ASN A 302 -2.03 23.63 1.64
C ASN A 302 -2.36 22.17 1.34
N ALA A 303 -1.83 21.19 2.07
CA ALA A 303 -2.20 19.79 1.94
C ALA A 303 -3.61 19.56 2.51
N TYR A 304 -3.88 20.03 3.74
CA TYR A 304 -5.19 19.89 4.37
C TYR A 304 -6.28 20.73 3.68
N LYS A 305 -6.00 22.00 3.34
CA LYS A 305 -6.95 22.82 2.56
C LYS A 305 -7.36 22.16 1.24
N GLY A 306 -6.43 21.42 0.63
CA GLY A 306 -6.67 20.68 -0.60
C GLY A 306 -7.60 19.47 -0.46
N LEU A 307 -8.05 19.12 0.74
CA LEU A 307 -9.02 18.05 0.94
C LEU A 307 -10.47 18.52 0.70
N ASP A 308 -10.78 19.78 0.99
CA ASP A 308 -12.11 20.32 0.73
C ASP A 308 -12.29 20.55 -0.78
N CYS A 309 -13.19 19.77 -1.37
CA CYS A 309 -13.60 19.85 -2.77
C CYS A 309 -15.11 20.07 -2.90
N SER A 310 -15.80 20.46 -1.82
CA SER A 310 -17.26 20.53 -1.76
C SER A 310 -17.86 21.41 -2.86
N GLU A 311 -17.20 22.53 -3.17
CA GLU A 311 -17.60 23.47 -4.22
C GLU A 311 -17.36 22.94 -5.64
N ASP A 312 -16.57 21.87 -5.81
CA ASP A 312 -16.23 21.29 -7.12
C ASP A 312 -17.09 20.07 -7.49
N ILE A 313 -17.94 19.60 -6.58
CA ILE A 313 -18.76 18.39 -6.78
C ILE A 313 -19.92 18.70 -7.73
N ALA A 314 -19.93 18.03 -8.89
CA ALA A 314 -20.94 18.21 -9.93
C ALA A 314 -22.08 17.18 -9.88
N SER A 315 -21.80 15.96 -9.42
CA SER A 315 -22.76 14.86 -9.28
C SER A 315 -22.25 13.88 -8.23
N VAL A 316 -23.15 13.07 -7.68
CA VAL A 316 -22.84 12.01 -6.73
C VAL A 316 -23.52 10.72 -7.19
N ALA A 317 -22.84 9.60 -7.11
CA ALA A 317 -23.38 8.28 -7.35
C ALA A 317 -23.25 7.42 -6.09
N LYS A 318 -24.22 6.54 -5.88
CA LYS A 318 -24.17 5.49 -4.88
C LYS A 318 -23.94 4.16 -5.58
N ALA A 319 -22.98 3.39 -5.11
CA ALA A 319 -22.68 2.06 -5.65
C ALA A 319 -22.67 1.00 -4.54
N GLU A 320 -23.09 -0.21 -4.90
CA GLU A 320 -23.01 -1.41 -4.05
C GLU A 320 -22.08 -2.41 -4.72
N VAL A 321 -20.98 -2.75 -4.05
CA VAL A 321 -19.99 -3.68 -4.56
C VAL A 321 -19.94 -4.91 -3.67
N VAL A 322 -20.21 -6.08 -4.24
CA VAL A 322 -20.11 -7.35 -3.53
C VAL A 322 -18.81 -8.06 -3.87
N VAL A 323 -18.23 -8.71 -2.88
CA VAL A 323 -17.10 -9.63 -3.03
C VAL A 323 -17.65 -11.05 -3.00
N LYS A 324 -17.29 -11.84 -4.00
CA LYS A 324 -17.70 -13.24 -4.12
C LYS A 324 -16.52 -14.20 -4.19
N GLU A 325 -16.70 -15.35 -3.58
CA GLU A 325 -15.85 -16.54 -3.76
C GLU A 325 -16.07 -17.20 -5.12
N GLN A 326 -15.20 -18.17 -5.44
CA GLN A 326 -15.28 -18.99 -6.65
C GLN A 326 -16.60 -19.75 -6.78
N ASN A 327 -17.22 -20.13 -5.67
CA ASN A 327 -18.52 -20.82 -5.63
C ASN A 327 -19.73 -19.85 -5.80
N GLY A 328 -19.49 -18.54 -5.87
CA GLY A 328 -20.50 -17.48 -5.99
C GLY A 328 -21.07 -16.96 -4.67
N GLU A 329 -20.63 -17.47 -3.52
CA GLU A 329 -21.01 -16.99 -2.18
C GLU A 329 -20.47 -15.59 -1.95
N THR A 330 -21.29 -14.72 -1.35
CA THR A 330 -20.90 -13.36 -0.98
C THR A 330 -20.20 -13.36 0.37
N VAL A 331 -18.96 -12.88 0.38
CA VAL A 331 -18.12 -12.81 1.60
C VAL A 331 -18.00 -11.40 2.16
N ALA A 332 -18.23 -10.38 1.34
CA ALA A 332 -18.31 -8.99 1.78
C ALA A 332 -19.23 -8.18 0.87
N ASN A 333 -19.80 -7.11 1.41
CA ASN A 333 -20.49 -6.07 0.65
C ASN A 333 -19.98 -4.70 1.09
N GLN A 334 -19.80 -3.80 0.12
CA GLN A 334 -19.36 -2.44 0.35
C GLN A 334 -20.27 -1.45 -0.37
N GLU A 335 -20.95 -0.63 0.43
CA GLU A 335 -21.61 0.58 -0.05
C GLU A 335 -20.56 1.69 -0.22
N LEU A 336 -20.58 2.36 -1.37
CA LEU A 336 -19.67 3.46 -1.72
C LEU A 336 -20.44 4.67 -2.23
N TYR A 337 -19.97 5.85 -1.85
CA TYR A 337 -20.36 7.10 -2.50
C TYR A 337 -19.22 7.59 -3.39
N LEU A 338 -19.57 7.93 -4.62
CA LEU A 338 -18.66 8.45 -5.61
C LEU A 338 -19.04 9.87 -5.97
N VAL A 339 -18.08 10.76 -6.00
CA VAL A 339 -18.29 12.17 -6.33
C VAL A 339 -17.64 12.50 -7.66
N LYS A 340 -18.36 13.22 -8.50
CA LYS A 340 -17.89 13.66 -9.81
C LYS A 340 -17.30 15.05 -9.69
N ILE A 341 -16.02 15.19 -10.03
CA ILE A 341 -15.34 16.48 -10.13
C ILE A 341 -14.76 16.65 -11.53
N GLY A 342 -15.22 17.70 -12.21
CA GLY A 342 -14.96 17.89 -13.63
C GLY A 342 -15.52 16.73 -14.45
N LYS A 343 -14.65 15.89 -15.00
CA LYS A 343 -15.05 14.70 -15.77
C LYS A 343 -14.83 13.39 -15.01
N SER A 344 -14.11 13.43 -13.90
CA SER A 344 -13.66 12.23 -13.20
C SER A 344 -14.50 11.95 -11.96
N TRP A 345 -14.64 10.67 -11.62
CA TRP A 345 -15.26 10.16 -10.41
C TRP A 345 -14.19 9.76 -9.40
N TYR A 346 -14.50 9.96 -8.13
CA TYR A 346 -13.65 9.63 -7.00
C TYR A 346 -14.49 9.03 -5.89
N VAL A 347 -13.93 8.07 -5.17
CA VAL A 347 -14.56 7.56 -3.94
C VAL A 347 -14.46 8.61 -2.83
N ASP A 348 -15.57 8.90 -2.14
CA ASP A 348 -15.56 9.70 -0.91
C ASP A 348 -15.14 8.83 0.27
N ASN A 349 -13.83 8.82 0.55
CA ASN A 349 -13.22 8.10 1.66
C ASN A 349 -13.47 8.73 3.04
N THR A 350 -14.27 9.80 3.15
CA THR A 350 -14.61 10.42 4.46
C THR A 350 -15.83 9.80 5.14
N ASN A 351 -16.52 8.87 4.47
CA ASN A 351 -17.76 8.27 4.93
C ASN A 351 -17.86 6.78 4.62
N ILE A 352 -16.72 6.09 4.60
CA ILE A 352 -16.64 4.66 4.28
C ILE A 352 -16.14 3.92 5.51
N ASN A 353 -16.69 2.72 5.72
CA ASN A 353 -16.15 1.73 6.62
C ASN A 353 -15.72 0.53 5.79
N THR A 354 -14.41 0.34 5.65
CA THR A 354 -13.82 -0.76 4.87
C THR A 354 -13.52 -2.00 5.70
N SER A 355 -13.91 -2.02 6.99
CA SER A 355 -13.61 -3.16 7.89
C SER A 355 -14.11 -4.50 7.34
N ALA A 356 -15.24 -4.51 6.63
CA ALA A 356 -15.79 -5.72 6.01
C ALA A 356 -14.94 -6.24 4.84
N LEU A 357 -14.09 -5.41 4.23
CA LEU A 357 -13.20 -5.77 3.13
C LEU A 357 -11.88 -6.39 3.61
N TYR A 358 -11.53 -6.20 4.89
CA TYR A 358 -10.42 -6.88 5.54
C TYR A 358 -10.90 -8.21 6.14
N ILE A 359 -11.32 -9.12 5.26
CA ILE A 359 -12.11 -10.33 5.60
C ILE A 359 -11.36 -11.28 6.56
N SER A 360 -10.03 -11.17 6.65
CA SER A 360 -9.18 -11.92 7.58
C SER A 360 -9.21 -11.45 9.04
N GLN A 361 -9.84 -10.31 9.36
CA GLN A 361 -9.87 -9.80 10.75
C GLN A 361 -10.91 -10.49 11.65
N GLY A 362 -11.62 -11.49 11.13
CA GLY A 362 -12.52 -12.36 11.88
C GLY A 362 -11.82 -13.57 12.50
N GLU A 363 -11.06 -13.34 13.59
CA GLU A 363 -10.98 -14.15 14.84
C GLU A 363 -10.00 -13.53 15.85
#